data_AF-A0A5J4QU17-F1
#
_entry.id   AF-A0A5J4QU17-F1
#
_cell.length_a   1.000
_cell.length_b   1.000
_cell.length_c   1.000
_cell.angle_alpha   90.00
_cell.angle_beta   90.00
_cell.angle_gamma   90.00
#
_symmetry.space_group_name_H-M   'P 1'
#
loop_
_entity.id
_entity.type
_entity.pdbx_description
1 polymer ?
#
loop_
_entity_poly.entity_id
_entity_poly.type
_entity_poly.pdbx_seq_one_letter_code
_entity_poly.pdbx_strand_id
1 'polypeptide(L)'
;MTINERFDIIIKKLYLGNKSAFAKDVHVSPTVIENVVGKRQGKPSYDVLEKICANANISIEWLFYGNGSMLREEQTSPQPVIYQENDSVYKGLYEKIYEENKALLQKIGKMGGEIEMLKKTNGQLKNEILNLREEQLQEQTESFTPNVAGSDRKTLPTHANIANAPFSKKRQNPQIEK
;
A
#
# COMPACT_ATOMS: atom_id res chain seq x y z
N MET A 1 -18.32 -12.10 31.11
CA MET A 1 -19.16 -13.26 30.79
C MET A 1 -18.48 -14.07 29.68
N THR A 2 -18.17 -15.33 29.93
CA THR A 2 -17.54 -16.24 28.95
C THR A 2 -18.57 -16.90 28.04
N ILE A 3 -18.12 -17.56 26.98
CA ILE A 3 -19.00 -18.30 26.08
C ILE A 3 -19.65 -19.50 26.77
N ASN A 4 -18.91 -20.17 27.65
CA ASN A 4 -19.40 -21.30 28.42
C ASN A 4 -20.50 -20.86 29.42
N GLU A 5 -20.32 -19.72 30.08
CA GLU A 5 -21.35 -19.11 30.95
C GLU A 5 -22.61 -18.76 30.15
N ARG A 6 -22.48 -18.27 28.91
CA ARG A 6 -23.63 -18.00 28.05
C ARG A 6 -24.40 -19.26 27.68
N PHE A 7 -23.71 -20.37 27.41
CA PHE A 7 -24.37 -21.66 27.19
C PHE A 7 -25.14 -22.11 28.44
N ASP A 8 -24.53 -21.98 29.62
CA ASP A 8 -25.19 -22.33 30.88
C ASP A 8 -26.43 -21.46 31.14
N ILE A 9 -26.38 -20.16 30.80
CA ILE A 9 -27.54 -19.26 30.87
C ILE A 9 -28.66 -19.72 29.93
N ILE A 10 -28.34 -20.08 28.68
CA ILE A 10 -29.33 -20.60 27.71
C ILE A 10 -30.01 -21.84 28.29
N ILE A 11 -29.22 -22.80 28.77
CA ILE A 11 -29.73 -24.07 29.30
C ILE A 11 -30.61 -23.84 30.52
N LYS A 12 -30.20 -22.96 31.45
CA LYS A 12 -30.98 -22.65 32.65
C LYS A 12 -32.28 -21.92 32.33
N LYS A 13 -32.24 -20.93 31.44
CA LYS A 13 -33.41 -20.07 31.16
C LYS A 13 -34.41 -20.71 30.20
N LEU A 14 -33.95 -21.40 29.16
CA LEU A 14 -34.82 -21.94 28.11
C LEU A 14 -35.15 -23.42 28.29
N TYR A 15 -34.28 -24.16 28.98
CA TYR A 15 -34.43 -25.62 29.13
C TYR A 15 -34.49 -26.06 30.60
N LEU A 16 -34.69 -25.12 31.53
CA LEU A 16 -34.82 -25.41 32.97
C LEU A 16 -33.63 -26.19 33.56
N GLY A 17 -32.43 -25.98 33.01
CA GLY A 17 -31.22 -26.71 33.42
C GLY A 17 -31.03 -28.07 32.75
N ASN A 18 -31.96 -28.50 31.88
CA ASN A 18 -31.90 -29.79 31.20
C ASN A 18 -30.97 -29.75 29.98
N LYS A 19 -29.70 -30.14 30.21
CA LYS A 19 -28.66 -30.23 29.18
C LYS A 19 -29.04 -31.17 28.02
N SER A 20 -29.73 -32.28 28.31
CA SER A 20 -30.11 -33.26 27.29
C SER A 20 -31.22 -32.73 26.37
N ALA A 21 -32.17 -31.99 26.92
CA ALA A 21 -33.21 -31.32 26.14
C ALA A 21 -32.59 -30.27 25.20
N PHE A 22 -31.70 -29.42 25.73
CA PHE A 22 -30.96 -28.46 24.91
C PHE A 22 -30.17 -29.13 23.79
N ALA A 23 -29.39 -30.17 24.13
CA ALA A 23 -28.59 -30.92 23.16
C ALA A 23 -29.44 -31.46 22.01
N LYS A 24 -30.60 -32.04 22.33
CA LYS A 24 -31.55 -32.56 21.34
C LYS A 24 -32.08 -31.47 20.41
N ASP A 25 -32.43 -30.32 20.97
CA ASP A 25 -33.04 -29.20 20.25
C ASP A 25 -32.05 -28.52 19.29
N VAL A 26 -30.78 -28.36 19.70
CA VAL A 26 -29.73 -27.81 18.83
C VAL A 26 -29.03 -28.88 17.97
N HIS A 27 -29.49 -30.13 17.99
CA HIS A 27 -28.91 -31.24 17.22
C HIS A 27 -27.39 -31.45 17.46
N VAL A 28 -27.00 -31.40 18.75
CA VAL A 28 -25.64 -31.66 19.24
C VAL A 28 -25.69 -32.80 20.26
N SER A 29 -24.64 -33.61 20.37
CA SER A 29 -24.64 -34.70 21.34
C SER A 29 -24.59 -34.18 22.79
N PRO A 30 -25.27 -34.83 23.75
CA PRO A 30 -25.20 -34.43 25.17
C PRO A 30 -23.76 -34.37 25.71
N THR A 31 -22.88 -35.25 25.23
CA THR A 31 -21.45 -35.25 25.60
C THR A 31 -20.74 -33.96 25.18
N VAL A 32 -21.07 -33.40 24.01
CA VAL A 32 -20.49 -32.13 23.56
C VAL A 32 -20.97 -30.99 24.46
N ILE A 33 -22.26 -30.97 24.81
CA ILE A 33 -22.80 -29.97 25.76
C ILE A 33 -22.13 -30.10 27.14
N GLU A 34 -21.97 -31.32 27.66
CA GLU A 34 -21.28 -31.58 28.93
C GLU A 34 -19.82 -31.11 28.89
N ASN A 35 -19.13 -31.28 27.77
CA ASN A 35 -17.76 -30.78 27.61
C ASN A 35 -17.68 -29.25 27.65
N VAL A 36 -18.74 -28.54 27.24
CA VAL A 36 -18.79 -27.06 27.21
C VAL A 36 -19.23 -26.48 28.54
N VAL A 37 -20.30 -26.98 29.17
CA VAL A 37 -20.85 -26.39 30.41
C VAL A 37 -20.57 -27.20 31.68
N GLY A 38 -20.03 -28.42 31.55
CA GLY A 38 -19.60 -29.25 32.66
C GLY A 38 -18.22 -28.85 33.18
N LYS A 39 -17.55 -29.75 33.93
CA LYS A 39 -16.27 -29.45 34.59
C LYS A 39 -15.15 -29.05 33.63
N ARG A 40 -15.19 -29.53 32.39
CA ARG A 40 -14.13 -29.32 31.39
C ARG A 40 -14.10 -27.89 30.84
N GLN A 41 -15.26 -27.23 30.75
CA GLN A 41 -15.39 -25.87 30.19
C GLN A 41 -14.65 -25.68 28.86
N GLY A 42 -14.75 -26.67 27.97
CA GLY A 42 -14.07 -26.65 26.66
C GLY A 42 -14.62 -25.56 25.75
N LYS A 43 -13.77 -25.02 24.87
CA LYS A 43 -14.22 -24.05 23.86
C LYS A 43 -15.13 -24.77 22.84
N PRO A 44 -16.38 -24.29 22.62
CA PRO A 44 -17.25 -24.87 21.59
C PRO A 44 -16.66 -24.64 20.20
N SER A 45 -16.87 -25.59 19.29
CA SER A 45 -16.49 -25.44 17.88
C SER A 45 -17.45 -24.48 17.16
N TYR A 46 -17.03 -24.00 16.00
CA TYR A 46 -17.89 -23.20 15.12
C TYR A 46 -19.23 -23.89 14.84
N ASP A 47 -19.21 -25.17 14.47
CA ASP A 47 -20.42 -25.96 14.15
C ASP A 47 -21.43 -25.99 15.31
N VAL A 48 -20.95 -26.01 16.55
CA VAL A 48 -21.83 -25.99 17.73
C VAL A 48 -22.48 -24.61 17.88
N LEU A 49 -21.72 -23.54 17.66
CA LEU A 49 -22.23 -22.16 17.72
C LEU A 49 -23.26 -21.90 16.63
N GLU A 50 -22.98 -22.32 15.41
CA GLU A 50 -23.90 -22.21 14.27
C GLU A 50 -25.23 -22.91 14.56
N LYS A 51 -25.18 -24.16 15.04
CA LYS A 51 -26.39 -24.93 15.38
C LYS A 51 -27.24 -24.30 16.47
N ILE A 52 -26.61 -23.68 17.48
CA ILE A 52 -27.34 -22.97 18.54
C ILE A 52 -28.05 -21.75 17.97
N CYS A 53 -27.35 -20.98 17.15
CA CYS A 53 -27.92 -19.83 16.45
C CYS A 53 -29.03 -20.23 15.49
N ALA A 54 -28.93 -21.38 14.82
CA ALA A 54 -29.95 -21.86 13.89
C ALA A 54 -31.23 -22.33 14.60
N ASN A 55 -31.10 -23.02 15.74
CA ASN A 55 -32.20 -23.79 16.32
C ASN A 55 -32.78 -23.21 17.63
N ALA A 56 -32.01 -22.46 18.42
CA ALA A 56 -32.43 -22.02 19.77
C ALA A 56 -32.91 -20.55 19.85
N ASN A 57 -33.21 -19.91 18.71
CA ASN A 57 -33.60 -18.49 18.63
C ASN A 57 -32.67 -17.52 19.40
N ILE A 58 -31.35 -17.74 19.32
CA ILE A 58 -30.32 -16.99 20.05
C ILE A 58 -29.66 -15.92 19.17
N SER A 59 -29.46 -14.73 19.73
CA SER A 59 -28.70 -13.64 19.11
C SER A 59 -27.21 -13.98 18.97
N ILE A 60 -26.67 -13.78 17.76
CA ILE A 60 -25.25 -14.01 17.46
C ILE A 60 -24.38 -13.03 18.24
N GLU A 61 -24.75 -11.74 18.23
CA GLU A 61 -24.03 -10.68 18.94
C GLU A 61 -23.91 -10.97 20.44
N TRP A 62 -25.00 -11.44 21.04
CA TRP A 62 -24.99 -11.82 22.45
C TRP A 62 -24.17 -13.09 22.68
N LEU A 63 -24.28 -14.10 21.82
CA LEU A 63 -23.56 -15.37 21.98
C LEU A 63 -22.04 -15.23 21.79
N PHE A 64 -21.59 -14.36 20.89
CA PHE A 64 -20.16 -14.17 20.62
C PHE A 64 -19.54 -13.11 21.53
N TYR A 65 -20.16 -11.94 21.60
CA TYR A 65 -19.56 -10.77 22.27
C TYR A 65 -20.14 -10.52 23.66
N GLY A 66 -21.30 -11.10 23.97
CA GLY A 66 -22.00 -10.84 25.24
C GLY A 66 -22.79 -9.53 25.25
N ASN A 67 -23.01 -8.93 24.07
CA ASN A 67 -23.68 -7.64 23.92
C ASN A 67 -25.15 -7.82 23.53
N GLY A 68 -26.02 -6.94 24.02
CA GLY A 68 -27.44 -6.93 23.67
C GLY A 68 -28.26 -8.03 24.36
N SER A 69 -29.39 -8.39 23.73
CA SER A 69 -30.35 -9.37 24.25
C SER A 69 -30.01 -10.79 23.83
N MET A 70 -30.26 -11.76 24.72
CA MET A 70 -30.00 -13.20 24.46
C MET A 70 -30.86 -13.76 23.32
N LEU A 71 -32.15 -13.50 23.37
CA LEU A 71 -33.10 -13.95 22.34
C LEU A 71 -33.02 -13.00 21.16
N ARG A 72 -33.21 -13.53 19.95
CA ARG A 72 -33.47 -12.66 18.81
C ARG A 72 -34.83 -12.03 19.02
N GLU A 73 -34.89 -10.72 18.85
CA GLU A 73 -36.17 -10.05 18.63
C GLU A 73 -36.76 -10.66 17.36
N GLU A 74 -38.01 -11.13 17.44
CA GLU A 74 -38.74 -11.54 16.25
C GLU A 74 -38.80 -10.32 15.33
N GLN A 75 -37.98 -10.36 14.28
CA GLN A 75 -38.06 -9.43 13.17
C GLN A 75 -39.43 -9.69 12.52
N THR A 76 -40.44 -8.97 12.99
CA THR A 76 -41.71 -8.81 12.28
C THR A 76 -41.34 -8.17 10.96
N SER A 77 -41.27 -9.01 9.91
CA SER A 77 -40.83 -8.68 8.55
C SER A 77 -39.37 -8.20 8.45
N PRO A 78 -38.72 -8.28 7.28
CA PRO A 78 -37.49 -7.54 7.07
C PRO A 78 -37.86 -6.06 7.16
N GLN A 79 -37.71 -5.48 8.35
CA GLN A 79 -37.67 -4.04 8.49
C GLN A 79 -36.59 -3.58 7.50
N PRO A 80 -36.91 -2.68 6.55
CA PRO A 80 -35.89 -2.11 5.68
C PRO A 80 -34.79 -1.62 6.60
N VAL A 81 -33.53 -1.92 6.26
CA VAL A 81 -32.38 -1.34 6.94
C VAL A 81 -32.60 0.17 6.94
N ILE A 82 -33.07 0.71 8.07
CA ILE A 82 -33.16 2.14 8.25
C ILE A 82 -31.71 2.56 8.37
N TYR A 83 -31.15 3.06 7.26
CA TYR A 83 -29.95 3.85 7.28
C TYR A 83 -30.21 4.95 8.30
N GLN A 84 -29.63 4.82 9.50
CA GLN A 84 -29.71 5.87 10.48
C GLN A 84 -29.14 7.13 9.83
N GLU A 85 -29.87 8.22 10.02
CA GLU A 85 -29.77 9.55 9.43
C GLU A 85 -28.43 10.26 9.77
N ASN A 86 -27.30 9.58 9.57
CA ASN A 86 -25.96 10.17 9.60
C ASN A 86 -25.58 10.79 8.24
N ASP A 87 -26.54 10.83 7.30
CA ASP A 87 -26.38 11.30 5.93
C ASP A 87 -25.74 12.69 5.86
N SER A 88 -26.06 13.60 6.79
CA SER A 88 -25.49 14.96 6.75
C SER A 88 -23.99 15.00 7.02
N VAL A 89 -23.46 14.13 7.89
CA VAL A 89 -22.03 14.16 8.26
C VAL A 89 -21.21 13.44 7.20
N TYR A 90 -21.66 12.27 6.75
CA TYR A 90 -20.97 11.54 5.69
C TYR A 90 -21.00 12.30 4.36
N LYS A 91 -22.14 12.90 4.00
CA LYS A 91 -22.24 13.75 2.79
C LYS A 91 -21.30 14.95 2.85
N GLY A 92 -21.19 15.61 4.00
CA GLY A 92 -20.24 16.71 4.20
C GLY A 92 -18.79 16.27 4.08
N LEU A 93 -18.44 15.09 4.61
CA LEU A 93 -17.11 14.52 4.47
C LEU A 93 -16.79 14.13 3.01
N TYR A 94 -17.74 13.49 2.32
CA TYR A 94 -17.60 13.12 0.92
C TYR A 94 -17.40 14.36 0.03
N GLU A 95 -18.20 15.41 0.22
CA GLU A 95 -18.09 16.65 -0.55
C GLU A 95 -16.73 17.33 -0.33
N LYS A 96 -16.26 17.37 0.92
CA LYS A 96 -14.94 17.91 1.26
C LYS A 96 -13.81 17.14 0.58
N ILE A 97 -13.83 15.81 0.67
CA ILE A 97 -12.85 14.95 0.02
C ILE A 97 -12.87 15.13 -1.49
N TYR A 98 -14.06 15.28 -2.09
CA TYR A 98 -14.22 15.48 -3.52
C TYR A 98 -13.60 16.80 -3.99
N GLU A 99 -13.91 17.92 -3.32
CA GLU A 99 -13.34 19.22 -3.67
C GLU A 99 -11.83 19.30 -3.41
N GLU A 100 -11.32 18.67 -2.33
CA GLU A 100 -9.87 18.55 -2.10
C GLU A 100 -9.17 17.80 -3.24
N ASN A 101 -9.72 16.66 -3.68
CA ASN A 101 -9.16 15.88 -4.79
C ASN A 101 -9.17 16.66 -6.11
N LYS A 102 -10.25 17.40 -6.38
CA LYS A 102 -10.36 18.25 -7.57
C LYS A 102 -9.32 19.38 -7.57
N ALA A 103 -9.09 20.03 -6.43
CA ALA A 103 -8.05 21.04 -6.28
C ALA A 103 -6.63 20.45 -6.46
N LEU A 104 -6.39 19.25 -5.90
CA LEU A 104 -5.13 18.53 -6.08
C LEU A 104 -4.85 18.20 -7.55
N LEU A 105 -5.86 17.71 -8.28
CA LEU A 105 -5.75 17.41 -9.71
C LEU A 105 -5.36 18.66 -10.53
N GLN A 106 -5.97 19.81 -10.24
CA GLN A 106 -5.61 21.06 -10.90
C GLN A 106 -4.16 21.48 -10.61
N LYS A 107 -3.71 21.32 -9.36
CA LYS A 107 -2.34 21.65 -8.97
C LYS A 107 -1.32 20.74 -9.65
N ILE A 108 -1.61 19.43 -9.72
CA ILE A 108 -0.77 18.46 -10.43
C ILE A 108 -0.66 18.83 -11.91
N GLY A 109 -1.78 19.21 -12.55
CA GLY A 109 -1.78 19.67 -13.94
C GLY A 109 -0.89 20.90 -14.17
N LYS A 110 -1.00 21.92 -13.30
CA LYS A 110 -0.17 23.14 -13.39
C LYS A 110 1.32 22.84 -13.21
N MET A 111 1.68 22.08 -12.17
CA MET A 111 3.07 21.67 -11.93
C MET A 111 3.62 20.85 -13.09
N GLY A 112 2.82 19.96 -13.69
CA GLY A 112 3.20 19.22 -14.89
C GLY A 112 3.60 20.12 -16.06
N GLY A 113 2.80 21.16 -16.33
CA GLY A 113 3.11 22.15 -17.37
C GLY A 113 4.35 23.00 -17.06
N GLU A 114 4.53 23.41 -15.80
CA GLU A 114 5.76 24.12 -15.37
C GLU A 114 7.01 23.26 -15.56
N ILE A 115 6.95 21.97 -15.21
CA ILE A 115 8.04 21.02 -15.42
C ILE A 115 8.37 20.89 -16.92
N GLU A 116 7.37 20.84 -17.78
CA GLU A 116 7.56 20.75 -19.23
C GLU A 116 8.24 22.00 -19.80
N MET A 117 7.79 23.18 -19.37
CA MET A 117 8.41 24.47 -19.72
C MET A 117 9.87 24.53 -19.25
N LEU A 118 10.14 24.20 -17.98
CA LEU A 118 11.49 24.19 -17.43
C LEU A 118 12.41 23.20 -18.15
N LYS A 119 11.91 22.02 -18.52
CA LYS A 119 12.67 21.05 -19.33
C LYS A 119 13.05 21.63 -20.69
N LYS A 120 12.13 22.33 -21.35
CA LYS A 120 12.40 22.97 -22.64
C LYS A 120 13.46 24.06 -22.50
N THR A 121 13.32 24.96 -21.54
CA THR A 121 14.30 26.04 -21.29
C THR A 121 15.67 25.49 -20.94
N ASN A 122 15.75 24.47 -20.07
CA ASN A 122 17.02 23.80 -19.75
C ASN A 122 17.67 23.18 -20.99
N GLY A 123 16.88 22.60 -21.91
CA GLY A 123 17.39 22.09 -23.19
C GLY A 123 17.97 23.20 -24.07
N GLN A 124 17.28 24.33 -24.17
CA GLN A 124 17.75 25.49 -24.94
C GLN A 124 19.06 26.06 -24.37
N LEU A 125 19.10 26.30 -23.06
CA LEU A 125 20.31 26.79 -22.38
C LEU A 125 21.48 25.82 -22.53
N LYS A 126 21.23 24.50 -22.47
CA LYS A 126 22.27 23.50 -22.70
C LYS A 126 22.86 23.59 -24.11
N ASN A 127 22.03 23.82 -25.12
CA ASN A 127 22.50 24.00 -26.50
C ASN A 127 23.28 25.31 -26.68
N GLU A 128 22.81 26.40 -26.07
CA GLU A 128 23.51 27.69 -26.11
C GLU A 128 24.90 27.60 -25.46
N ILE A 129 25.00 26.94 -24.29
CA ILE A 129 26.27 26.67 -23.62
C ILE A 129 27.20 25.83 -24.51
N LEU A 130 26.68 24.86 -25.26
CA LEU A 130 27.47 24.06 -26.19
C LEU A 130 28.02 24.90 -27.35
N ASN A 131 27.17 25.71 -27.98
CA ASN A 131 27.58 26.58 -29.09
C ASN A 131 28.65 27.58 -28.66
N LEU A 132 28.44 28.28 -27.54
CA LEU A 132 29.42 29.23 -27.00
C LEU A 132 30.76 28.56 -26.69
N ARG A 133 30.74 27.31 -26.24
CA ARG A 133 31.97 26.54 -25.99
C ARG A 133 32.67 26.18 -27.30
N GLU A 134 31.94 25.79 -28.33
CA GLU A 134 32.49 25.50 -29.66
C GLU A 134 33.10 26.75 -30.31
N GLU A 135 32.43 27.90 -30.22
CA GLU A 135 32.94 29.19 -30.69
C GLU A 135 34.25 29.57 -29.98
N GLN A 136 34.31 29.44 -28.65
CA GLN A 136 35.55 29.68 -27.90
C GLN A 136 36.69 28.73 -28.29
N LEU A 137 36.39 27.47 -28.62
CA LEU A 137 37.39 26.52 -29.12
C LEU A 137 37.91 26.91 -30.51
N GLN A 138 37.02 27.36 -31.40
CA GLN A 138 37.41 27.83 -32.74
C GLN A 138 38.30 29.08 -32.68
N GLU A 139 37.92 30.09 -31.89
CA GLU A 139 38.72 31.30 -31.69
C GLU A 139 40.12 31.02 -31.10
N GLN A 140 40.22 30.05 -30.19
CA GLN A 140 41.51 29.58 -29.66
C GLN A 140 42.34 28.83 -30.71
N THR A 141 41.73 28.11 -31.65
CA THR A 141 42.47 27.44 -32.73
C THR A 141 42.90 28.38 -33.85
N GLU A 142 42.11 29.40 -34.18
CA GLU A 142 42.42 30.37 -35.24
C GLU A 142 43.54 31.35 -34.82
N SER A 143 43.58 31.72 -33.53
CA SER A 143 44.68 32.52 -32.95
C SER A 143 46.03 31.78 -32.88
N PHE A 144 46.06 30.46 -33.12
CA PHE A 144 47.27 29.64 -33.11
C PHE A 144 47.81 29.29 -34.51
N THR A 145 47.30 29.87 -35.59
CA THR A 145 47.91 29.71 -36.93
C THR A 145 49.11 30.65 -37.09
N PRO A 146 50.38 30.16 -37.13
CA PRO A 146 51.51 31.02 -37.45
C PRO A 146 51.46 31.27 -38.96
N ASN A 147 51.36 32.54 -39.33
CA ASN A 147 51.43 33.01 -40.69
C ASN A 147 52.83 32.70 -41.26
N VAL A 148 52.99 31.57 -41.97
CA VAL A 148 54.24 31.25 -42.68
C VAL A 148 54.08 31.60 -44.15
N ALA A 149 54.40 32.85 -44.48
CA ALA A 149 54.81 33.27 -45.81
C ALA A 149 56.10 34.09 -45.68
N GLY A 150 57.25 33.48 -46.00
CA GLY A 150 58.52 34.21 -46.08
C GLY A 150 59.77 33.38 -45.76
N SER A 151 60.24 32.62 -46.76
CA SER A 151 61.64 32.26 -47.07
C SER A 151 62.67 32.19 -45.92
N ASP A 152 63.16 30.98 -45.63
CA ASP A 152 64.61 30.75 -45.59
C ASP A 152 64.95 29.26 -45.82
N ARG A 153 65.72 28.99 -46.87
CA ARG A 153 66.39 27.70 -47.05
C ARG A 153 67.45 27.57 -45.96
N LYS A 154 67.31 26.61 -45.05
CA LYS A 154 68.44 25.98 -44.35
C LYS A 154 68.09 24.54 -43.94
N THR A 155 68.60 23.63 -44.77
CA THR A 155 69.06 22.25 -44.50
C THR A 155 68.55 21.52 -43.25
N LEU A 156 67.99 20.33 -43.51
CA LEU A 156 67.86 19.20 -42.57
C LEU A 156 69.11 19.01 -41.70
N PRO A 157 68.91 18.48 -40.48
CA PRO A 157 69.68 17.31 -40.05
C PRO A 157 68.77 16.12 -39.76
N THR A 158 69.27 14.99 -40.24
CA THR A 158 68.74 13.64 -40.20
C THR A 158 68.90 12.97 -38.83
N HIS A 159 68.02 11.99 -38.56
CA HIS A 159 68.07 10.94 -37.52
C HIS A 159 67.70 11.38 -36.08
N ALA A 160 66.86 10.66 -35.33
CA ALA A 160 66.86 9.21 -35.19
C ALA A 160 65.47 8.60 -34.91
N ASN A 161 65.26 7.44 -35.51
CA ASN A 161 64.31 6.42 -35.07
C ASN A 161 64.62 6.02 -33.62
N ILE A 162 63.60 5.96 -32.76
CA ILE A 162 63.55 4.95 -31.71
C ILE A 162 62.17 4.32 -31.72
N ALA A 163 62.15 3.10 -32.28
CA ALA A 163 61.11 2.12 -32.15
C ALA A 163 60.91 1.67 -30.68
N ASN A 164 59.77 1.00 -30.46
CA ASN A 164 59.46 0.07 -29.36
C ASN A 164 58.94 0.69 -28.06
N ALA A 165 57.62 0.74 -27.85
CA ALA A 165 56.73 -0.37 -27.40
C ALA A 165 56.39 -0.21 -25.89
N PRO A 166 55.52 -1.09 -25.34
CA PRO A 166 54.13 -0.84 -24.94
C PRO A 166 54.00 -0.65 -23.42
N PHE A 167 52.81 -0.35 -22.86
CA PHE A 167 52.28 -1.06 -21.69
C PHE A 167 50.89 -0.57 -21.28
N SER A 168 49.96 -1.50 -21.36
CA SER A 168 48.64 -1.56 -20.76
C SER A 168 48.59 -1.15 -19.29
N LYS A 169 47.45 -0.59 -18.85
CA LYS A 169 46.53 -1.30 -17.92
C LYS A 169 45.28 -0.48 -17.59
N LYS A 170 44.13 -1.07 -17.96
CA LYS A 170 42.86 -1.01 -17.24
C LYS A 170 43.07 -0.89 -15.73
N ARG A 171 42.32 -0.01 -15.06
CA ARG A 171 41.82 -0.28 -13.73
C ARG A 171 40.32 -0.01 -13.67
N GLN A 172 39.61 -1.11 -13.45
CA GLN A 172 38.18 -1.19 -13.18
C GLN A 172 37.84 -0.47 -11.88
N ASN A 173 36.68 0.15 -11.89
CA ASN A 173 35.94 0.64 -10.74
C ASN A 173 35.42 -0.56 -9.91
N PRO A 174 35.54 -0.58 -8.58
CA PRO A 174 34.69 -1.38 -7.73
C PRO A 174 33.69 -0.49 -6.99
N GLN A 175 32.44 -0.60 -7.42
CA GLN A 175 31.24 -0.29 -6.65
C GLN A 175 30.86 -1.55 -5.83
N ILE A 176 30.42 -1.34 -4.58
CA ILE A 176 29.39 -2.13 -3.85
C ILE A 176 29.92 -3.51 -3.34
N GLU A 177 29.74 -3.98 -2.10
CA GLU A 177 28.63 -3.89 -1.14
C GLU A 177 29.03 -4.44 0.25
N LYS A 178 28.23 -4.06 1.25
CA LYS A 178 27.98 -4.62 2.60
C LYS A 178 28.51 -3.82 3.78
#